data_AF-A0A0F9VL24-F1
#
_entry.id   AF-A0A0F9VL24-F1
#
_cell.length_a   1.000
_cell.length_b   1.000
_cell.length_c   1.000
_cell.angle_alpha   90.00
_cell.angle_beta   90.00
_cell.angle_gamma   90.00
#
_symmetry.space_group_name_H-M   'P 1'
#
loop_
_entity.id
_entity.type
_entity.pdbx_description
1 polymer ?
#
loop_
_entity_poly.entity_id
_entity_poly.type
_entity_poly.pdbx_seq_one_letter_code
_entity_poly.pdbx_strand_id
1 'polypeptide(L)'
;MNVVMRWCSRRAKCRWCPDHIEKGQPMVSVVFWNKGDETKRTWNSYFKYHPQCFVDQGLDYLKRNPYSAPKRGRRSKLSETDRRRRFLLVRKFHALEQRKHKIVASYPDRVLVENRLEKQMIDIMLDVSKLGGVPKSWSTKFG
;
A
#
# COMPACT_ATOMS: atom_id res chain seq x y z
N MET A 1 -5.96 -6.79 11.92
CA MET A 1 -5.78 -8.10 12.58
C MET A 1 -6.57 -8.04 13.87
N ASN A 2 -7.48 -8.98 14.11
CA ASN A 2 -8.25 -9.02 15.35
C ASN A 2 -7.75 -10.19 16.21
N VAL A 3 -7.33 -9.89 17.44
CA VAL A 3 -6.85 -10.88 18.41
C VAL A 3 -7.83 -10.88 19.58
N VAL A 4 -8.38 -12.05 19.90
CA VAL A 4 -9.35 -12.21 21.00
C VAL A 4 -8.96 -13.41 21.85
N MET A 5 -8.90 -13.21 23.16
CA MET A 5 -8.76 -14.30 24.13
C MET A 5 -10.14 -14.81 24.54
N ARG A 6 -10.34 -16.13 24.49
CA ARG A 6 -11.61 -16.77 24.85
C ARG A 6 -11.40 -18.20 25.31
N TRP A 7 -12.39 -18.77 25.97
CA TRP A 7 -12.42 -20.19 26.30
C TRP A 7 -12.68 -21.05 25.07
N CYS A 8 -11.96 -22.17 24.97
CA CYS A 8 -12.08 -23.13 23.88
C CYS A 8 -13.38 -23.93 24.03
N SER A 9 -14.36 -23.71 23.15
CA SER A 9 -15.65 -24.43 23.22
C SER A 9 -15.61 -25.84 22.61
N ARG A 10 -14.65 -26.10 21.71
CA ARG A 10 -14.43 -27.38 21.02
C ARG A 10 -12.95 -27.58 20.80
N ARG A 11 -12.46 -28.82 20.91
CA ARG A 11 -11.06 -29.18 20.69
C ARG A 11 -10.52 -28.51 19.41
N ALA A 12 -9.38 -27.84 19.54
CA ALA A 12 -8.79 -27.06 18.46
C ALA A 12 -7.30 -27.37 18.32
N LYS A 13 -6.78 -27.37 17.10
CA LYS A 13 -5.35 -27.50 16.86
C LYS A 13 -4.66 -26.16 17.11
N CYS A 14 -3.62 -26.15 17.95
CA CYS A 14 -2.74 -24.99 18.06
C CYS A 14 -1.96 -24.81 16.76
N ARG A 15 -1.76 -23.56 16.34
CA ARG A 15 -1.01 -23.25 15.11
C ARG A 15 0.51 -23.30 15.31
N TRP A 16 1.00 -23.17 16.54
CA TRP A 16 2.44 -23.08 16.84
C TRP A 16 3.05 -24.40 17.28
N CYS A 17 2.37 -25.13 18.17
CA CYS A 17 2.82 -26.43 18.67
C CYS A 17 2.00 -27.58 18.06
N PRO A 18 2.46 -28.85 18.16
CA PRO A 18 1.70 -30.00 17.69
C PRO A 18 0.46 -30.31 18.54
N ASP A 19 0.39 -29.76 19.76
CA ASP A 19 -0.66 -30.08 20.73
C ASP A 19 -2.00 -29.43 20.41
N HIS A 20 -3.05 -30.04 20.96
CA HIS A 20 -4.41 -29.53 20.87
C HIS A 20 -4.74 -28.66 22.09
N ILE A 21 -5.62 -27.70 21.86
CA ILE A 21 -6.28 -26.90 22.90
C ILE A 21 -7.59 -27.60 23.21
N GLU A 22 -7.68 -28.18 24.40
CA GLU A 22 -8.84 -28.95 24.83
C GLU A 22 -10.02 -28.05 25.20
N LYS A 23 -11.22 -28.64 25.23
CA LYS A 23 -12.44 -27.93 25.59
C LYS A 23 -12.32 -27.39 27.03
N GLY A 24 -12.67 -26.12 27.21
CA GLY A 24 -12.58 -25.43 28.50
C GLY A 24 -11.21 -24.84 28.81
N GLN A 25 -10.21 -25.01 27.94
CA GLN A 25 -8.91 -24.32 28.10
C GLN A 25 -8.96 -22.90 27.51
N PRO A 26 -8.16 -21.96 28.03
CA PRO A 26 -8.03 -20.63 27.43
C PRO A 26 -7.33 -20.73 26.06
N MET A 27 -7.81 -19.97 25.08
CA MET A 27 -7.19 -19.88 23.75
C MET A 27 -7.14 -18.44 23.23
N VAL A 28 -6.15 -18.17 22.40
CA VAL A 28 -6.05 -16.94 21.61
C VAL A 28 -6.51 -17.23 20.20
N SER A 29 -7.51 -16.49 19.73
CA SER A 29 -8.07 -16.57 18.37
C SER A 29 -7.61 -15.34 17.59
N VAL A 30 -6.91 -15.56 16.49
CA VAL A 30 -6.40 -14.50 15.62
C VAL A 30 -7.10 -14.57 14.28
N VAL A 31 -7.65 -13.44 13.84
CA VAL A 31 -8.29 -13.27 12.54
C VAL A 31 -7.49 -12.27 11.71
N PHE A 32 -6.97 -12.76 10.58
CA PHE A 32 -6.29 -11.95 9.59
C PHE A 32 -7.22 -11.67 8.42
N TRP A 33 -7.36 -10.40 8.09
CA TRP A 33 -7.96 -9.97 6.83
C TRP A 33 -6.90 -10.12 5.75
N ASN A 34 -6.98 -11.21 4.99
CA ASN A 34 -6.16 -11.37 3.79
C ASN A 34 -7.04 -11.09 2.59
N LYS A 35 -6.55 -10.23 1.69
CA LYS A 35 -7.06 -10.16 0.33
C LYS A 35 -6.64 -11.51 -0.28
N GLY A 36 -7.58 -12.45 -0.36
CA GLY A 36 -7.32 -13.79 -0.90
C GLY A 36 -6.76 -13.73 -2.32
N ASP A 37 -6.36 -14.89 -2.83
CA ASP A 37 -5.89 -15.01 -4.21
C ASP A 37 -7.07 -14.88 -5.20
N GLU A 38 -6.80 -14.58 -6.48
CA GLU A 38 -7.86 -14.40 -7.50
C GLU A 38 -8.79 -15.62 -7.61
N THR A 39 -8.29 -16.81 -7.26
CA THR A 39 -9.01 -18.09 -7.31
C THR A 39 -9.77 -18.44 -6.02
N LYS A 40 -9.41 -17.84 -4.87
CA LYS A 40 -10.04 -18.13 -3.57
C LYS A 40 -10.23 -16.84 -2.77
N ARG A 41 -11.44 -16.30 -2.85
CA ARG A 41 -11.92 -15.14 -2.09
C ARG A 41 -12.22 -15.48 -0.63
N THR A 42 -11.32 -16.14 0.09
CA THR A 42 -11.47 -16.32 1.55
C THR A 42 -10.85 -15.13 2.26
N TRP A 43 -11.73 -14.19 2.63
CA TRP A 43 -11.39 -12.90 3.22
C TRP A 43 -10.74 -12.96 4.60
N ASN A 44 -10.80 -14.10 5.29
CA ASN A 44 -10.34 -14.23 6.67
C ASN A 44 -9.59 -15.53 6.91
N SER A 45 -8.33 -15.44 7.37
CA SER A 45 -7.59 -16.57 7.92
C SER A 45 -7.78 -16.62 9.43
N TYR A 46 -8.15 -17.79 9.95
CA TYR A 46 -8.41 -18.02 11.37
C TYR A 46 -7.34 -18.92 11.97
N PHE A 47 -6.62 -18.41 12.97
CA PHE A 47 -5.64 -19.18 13.72
C PHE A 47 -6.01 -19.24 15.20
N LYS A 48 -5.66 -20.35 15.83
CA LYS A 48 -5.88 -20.60 17.26
C LYS A 48 -4.56 -20.98 17.89
N TYR A 49 -4.32 -20.46 19.09
CA TYR A 49 -3.08 -20.68 19.84
C TYR A 49 -3.39 -20.92 21.31
N HIS A 50 -2.56 -21.72 21.98
CA HIS A 50 -2.42 -21.60 23.43
C HIS A 50 -1.91 -20.18 23.76
N PRO A 51 -2.29 -19.59 24.91
CA PRO A 51 -1.87 -18.24 25.27
C PRO A 51 -0.35 -18.05 25.22
N GLN A 52 0.40 -18.99 25.81
CA GLN A 52 1.87 -18.91 25.83
C GLN A 52 2.47 -19.04 24.43
N CYS A 53 1.99 -19.98 23.62
CA CYS A 53 2.49 -20.17 22.25
C CYS A 53 2.32 -18.92 21.37
N PHE A 54 1.26 -18.14 21.57
CA PHE A 54 1.08 -16.87 20.85
C PHE A 54 2.15 -15.83 21.25
N VAL A 55 2.49 -15.77 22.54
CA VAL A 55 3.56 -14.90 23.05
C VAL A 55 4.91 -15.34 22.51
N ASP A 56 5.22 -16.64 22.58
CA ASP A 56 6.49 -17.20 22.12
C ASP A 56 6.71 -16.93 20.62
N GLN A 57 5.66 -17.14 19.80
CA GLN A 57 5.70 -16.79 18.39
C GLN A 57 6.00 -15.30 18.16
N GLY A 58 5.38 -14.42 18.94
CA GLY A 58 5.61 -12.98 18.87
C GLY A 58 7.05 -12.61 19.22
N LEU A 59 7.60 -13.20 20.28
CA LEU A 59 8.99 -13.00 20.69
C LEU A 59 9.98 -13.49 19.62
N ASP A 60 9.74 -14.67 19.04
CA ASP A 60 10.57 -15.20 17.97
C ASP A 60 10.50 -14.35 16.70
N TYR A 61 9.31 -13.80 16.38
CA TYR A 61 9.17 -12.85 15.28
C TYR A 61 10.01 -11.60 15.52
N LEU A 62 9.97 -11.02 16.72
CA LEU A 62 10.74 -9.82 17.08
C LEU A 62 12.25 -10.06 17.08
N LYS A 63 12.71 -11.26 17.49
CA LYS A 63 14.13 -11.63 17.39
C LYS A 63 14.61 -11.66 15.93
N ARG A 64 13.78 -12.18 15.01
CA ARG A 64 14.11 -12.27 13.58
C ARG A 64 13.91 -10.94 12.84
N ASN A 65 12.98 -10.12 13.31
CA ASN A 65 12.60 -8.84 12.72
C ASN A 65 12.74 -7.75 13.79
N PRO A 66 13.98 -7.40 14.18
CA PRO A 66 14.20 -6.36 15.16
C PRO A 66 13.55 -5.07 14.68
N TYR A 67 12.95 -4.33 15.61
CA TYR A 67 12.29 -3.08 15.30
C TYR A 67 13.26 -2.12 14.62
N SER A 68 12.98 -1.79 13.36
CA SER A 68 13.61 -0.67 12.68
C SER A 68 12.69 0.54 12.78
N ALA A 69 13.15 1.62 13.39
CA ALA A 69 12.40 2.87 13.36
C ALA A 69 12.09 3.24 11.90
N PRO A 70 10.83 3.54 11.55
CA PRO A 70 10.48 3.90 10.20
C PRO A 70 11.27 5.16 9.83
N LYS A 71 12.20 5.03 8.88
CA LYS A 71 12.85 6.18 8.25
C LYS A 71 11.79 6.90 7.43
N ARG A 72 10.97 7.75 8.07
CA ARG A 72 10.14 8.72 7.35
C ARG A 72 11.13 9.65 6.67
N GLY A 73 11.37 9.42 5.38
CA GLY A 73 12.20 10.30 4.56
C GLY A 73 11.77 11.74 4.82
N ARG A 74 12.71 12.56 5.30
CA ARG A 74 12.48 13.98 5.53
C ARG A 74 12.09 14.57 4.18
N ARG A 75 10.81 14.88 3.97
CA ARG A 75 10.37 15.60 2.76
C ARG A 75 11.24 16.84 2.69
N SER A 76 11.89 17.07 1.56
CA SER A 76 12.68 18.30 1.37
C SER A 76 11.78 19.47 1.75
N LYS A 77 12.25 20.31 2.67
CA LYS A 77 11.54 21.55 3.03
C LYS A 77 11.63 22.46 1.82
N LEU A 78 10.69 22.32 0.89
CA LEU A 78 10.49 23.33 -0.14
C LEU A 78 10.12 24.65 0.56
N SER A 79 10.65 25.74 0.04
CA SER A 79 10.16 27.07 0.38
C SER A 79 8.65 27.15 0.09
N GLU A 80 7.95 28.06 0.74
CA GLU A 80 6.50 28.23 0.50
C GLU A 80 6.21 28.61 -0.96
N THR A 81 7.10 29.39 -1.56
CA THR A 81 7.05 29.78 -2.98
C THR A 81 7.22 28.57 -3.90
N ASP A 82 8.21 27.71 -3.65
CA ASP A 82 8.42 26.49 -4.43
C ASP A 82 7.29 25.47 -4.24
N ARG A 83 6.73 25.38 -3.04
CA ARG A 83 5.58 24.53 -2.74
C ARG A 83 4.35 24.97 -3.54
N ARG A 84 4.08 26.28 -3.60
CA ARG A 84 2.98 26.85 -4.40
C ARG A 84 3.22 26.64 -5.89
N ARG A 85 4.44 26.89 -6.38
CA ARG A 85 4.81 26.66 -7.79
C ARG A 85 4.64 25.20 -8.19
N ARG A 86 5.13 24.28 -7.35
CA ARG A 86 4.98 22.83 -7.56
C ARG A 86 3.50 22.41 -7.58
N PHE A 87 2.68 22.94 -6.68
CA PHE A 87 1.25 22.65 -6.66
C PHE A 87 0.55 23.07 -7.96
N LEU A 88 0.86 24.27 -8.49
CA LEU A 88 0.29 24.74 -9.75
C LEU A 88 0.69 23.87 -10.95
N LEU A 89 1.95 23.45 -11.00
CA LEU A 89 2.46 22.54 -12.03
C LEU A 89 1.75 21.17 -11.96
N VAL A 90 1.57 20.62 -10.75
CA VAL A 90 0.84 19.36 -10.53
C VAL A 90 -0.61 19.45 -10.97
N ARG A 91 -1.28 20.55 -10.62
CA ARG A 91 -2.66 20.78 -11.07
C ARG A 91 -2.75 20.89 -12.59
N LYS A 92 -1.79 21.57 -13.23
CA LYS A 92 -1.72 21.69 -14.69
C LYS A 92 -1.51 20.33 -15.36
N PHE A 93 -0.62 19.49 -14.82
CA PHE A 93 -0.39 18.14 -15.32
C PHE A 93 -1.66 17.30 -15.33
N HIS A 94 -2.40 17.27 -14.22
CA HIS A 94 -3.66 16.51 -14.15
C HIS A 94 -4.75 17.05 -15.08
N ALA A 95 -4.78 18.35 -15.33
CA ALA A 95 -5.69 18.91 -16.32
C ALA A 95 -5.36 18.43 -17.75
N LEU A 96 -4.07 18.30 -18.09
CA LEU A 96 -3.64 17.73 -19.38
C LEU A 96 -3.93 16.23 -19.47
N GLU A 97 -3.70 15.48 -18.40
CA GLU A 97 -4.02 14.05 -18.30
C GLU A 97 -5.52 13.81 -18.53
N GLN A 98 -6.39 14.59 -17.89
CA GLN A 98 -7.84 14.54 -18.11
C GLN A 98 -8.22 14.90 -19.55
N ARG A 99 -7.55 15.88 -20.16
CA ARG A 99 -7.79 16.22 -21.58
C ARG A 99 -7.41 15.07 -22.49
N LYS A 100 -6.25 14.43 -22.25
CA LYS A 100 -5.80 13.24 -23.01
C LYS A 100 -6.83 12.12 -22.92
N HIS A 101 -7.35 11.83 -21.73
CA HIS A 101 -8.41 10.81 -21.54
C HIS A 101 -9.72 11.11 -22.27
N LYS A 102 -10.00 12.37 -22.60
CA LYS A 102 -11.21 12.79 -23.33
C LYS A 102 -11.04 12.80 -24.85
N ILE A 103 -9.84 12.53 -25.37
CA ILE A 103 -9.62 12.43 -26.82
C ILE A 103 -10.28 11.14 -27.31
N VAL A 104 -11.32 11.29 -28.12
CA VAL A 104 -12.08 10.17 -28.70
C VAL A 104 -11.30 9.56 -29.86
N ALA A 105 -11.33 8.23 -29.99
CA ALA A 105 -10.59 7.50 -31.02
C ALA A 105 -10.91 7.91 -32.47
N SER A 106 -12.08 8.53 -32.70
CA SER A 106 -12.55 8.97 -34.02
C SER A 106 -12.06 10.35 -34.47
N TYR A 107 -11.21 11.04 -33.69
CA TYR A 107 -10.69 12.36 -34.07
C TYR A 107 -9.65 12.26 -35.20
N PRO A 108 -9.79 13.00 -36.30
CA PRO A 108 -8.89 12.93 -37.45
C PRO A 108 -7.44 13.32 -37.12
N ASP A 109 -7.22 14.18 -36.11
CA ASP A 109 -5.90 14.64 -35.68
C ASP A 109 -5.46 14.10 -34.31
N ARG A 110 -6.06 12.99 -33.86
CA ARG A 110 -5.84 12.42 -32.52
C ARG A 110 -4.37 12.30 -32.15
N VAL A 111 -3.55 11.74 -33.04
CA VAL A 111 -2.13 11.48 -32.79
C VAL A 111 -1.35 12.79 -32.58
N LEU A 112 -1.62 13.82 -33.38
CA LEU A 112 -0.95 15.12 -33.25
C LEU A 112 -1.35 15.85 -31.96
N VAL A 113 -2.62 15.75 -31.57
CA VAL A 113 -3.12 16.33 -30.32
C VAL A 113 -2.56 15.60 -29.09
N GLU A 114 -2.53 14.27 -29.12
CA GLU A 114 -1.93 13.44 -28.06
C GLU A 114 -0.44 13.77 -27.89
N ASN A 115 0.34 13.79 -28.98
CA ASN A 115 1.77 14.12 -28.93
C ASN A 115 2.02 15.53 -28.38
N ARG A 116 1.18 16.51 -28.73
CA ARG A 116 1.28 17.87 -28.19
C ARG A 116 1.02 17.91 -26.68
N LEU A 117 0.02 17.17 -26.21
CA LEU A 117 -0.28 17.07 -24.78
C LEU A 117 0.83 16.36 -24.02
N GLU A 118 1.37 15.27 -24.57
CA GLU A 118 2.50 14.55 -23.97
C GLU A 118 3.74 15.42 -23.84
N LYS A 119 4.09 16.19 -24.88
CA LYS A 119 5.18 17.16 -24.81
C LYS A 119 4.97 18.16 -23.67
N GLN A 120 3.77 18.72 -23.55
CA GLN A 120 3.42 19.64 -22.46
C GLN A 120 3.49 18.98 -21.08
N MET A 121 3.15 17.68 -20.98
CA MET A 121 3.25 16.91 -19.75
C MET A 121 4.71 16.65 -19.37
N ILE A 122 5.57 16.33 -20.34
CA ILE A 122 7.02 16.16 -20.15
C ILE A 122 7.67 17.48 -19.69
N ASP A 123 7.33 18.61 -20.31
CA ASP A 123 7.84 19.92 -19.90
C ASP A 123 7.49 20.23 -18.43
N ILE A 124 6.27 19.90 -18.01
CA ILE A 124 5.84 20.04 -16.61
C ILE A 124 6.62 19.08 -15.70
N MET A 125 6.88 17.86 -16.12
CA MET A 125 7.71 16.90 -15.36
C MET A 125 9.13 17.44 -15.14
N LEU A 126 9.73 18.06 -16.15
CA LEU A 126 11.05 18.70 -16.05
C LEU A 126 11.02 19.90 -15.08
N ASP A 127 9.95 20.69 -15.07
CA ASP A 127 9.85 21.81 -14.13
C ASP A 127 9.58 21.36 -12.69
N VAL A 128 8.83 20.27 -12.50
CA VAL A 128 8.62 19.66 -11.18
C VAL A 128 9.89 18.99 -10.67
N SER A 129 10.72 18.40 -11.56
CA SER A 129 11.98 17.77 -11.16
C SER A 129 12.94 18.77 -10.51
N LYS A 130 13.02 19.99 -11.07
CA LYS A 130 13.79 21.13 -10.52
C LYS A 130 13.33 21.55 -9.11
N LEU A 131 12.07 21.27 -8.74
CA LEU A 131 11.46 21.62 -7.45
C LEU A 131 11.43 20.46 -6.44
N GLY A 132 12.39 19.53 -6.53
CA GLY A 132 12.52 18.43 -5.56
C GLY A 132 11.84 17.14 -5.99
N GLY A 133 11.93 16.81 -7.28
CA GLY A 133 11.67 15.48 -7.81
C GLY A 133 10.25 15.24 -8.34
N VAL A 134 10.16 14.37 -9.35
CA VAL A 134 8.92 13.98 -10.01
C VAL A 134 8.20 12.88 -9.21
N PRO A 135 6.86 12.92 -9.09
CA PRO A 135 6.10 11.82 -8.50
C PRO A 135 6.38 10.48 -9.22
N LYS A 136 6.59 9.41 -8.43
CA LYS A 136 6.87 8.06 -8.97
C LYS A 136 5.79 7.55 -9.93
N SER A 137 4.53 7.93 -9.71
CA SER A 137 3.40 7.57 -10.55
C SER A 137 3.45 8.21 -11.96
N TRP A 138 4.24 9.25 -12.15
CA TRP A 138 4.43 9.90 -13.44
C TRP A 138 5.65 9.34 -14.18
N SER A 139 6.74 9.06 -13.46
CA SER A 139 7.97 8.51 -14.06
C SER A 139 7.74 7.15 -14.72
N THR A 140 6.81 6.33 -14.22
CA THR A 140 6.48 5.03 -14.84
C THR A 140 5.62 5.14 -16.10
N LYS A 141 5.05 6.32 -16.40
CA LYS A 141 4.18 6.52 -17.58
C LYS A 141 4.95 7.05 -18.80
N PHE A 142 6.14 7.61 -18.58
CA PHE A 142 6.92 8.34 -19.59
C PHE A 142 8.41 7.97 -19.58
N GLY A 143 8.80 6.93 -18.83
CA GLY A 143 10.16 6.37 -18.80
C GLY A 143 10.12 4.93 -19.26
#